data_AF-A0A2G8KMY2-F1
#
_entry.id   AF-A0A2G8KMY2-F1
#
_cell.length_a   1.000
_cell.length_b   1.000
_cell.length_c   1.000
_cell.angle_alpha   90.00
_cell.angle_beta   90.00
_cell.angle_gamma   90.00
#
_symmetry.space_group_name_H-M   'P 1'
#
loop_
_entity.id
_entity.type
_entity.pdbx_description
1 polymer ?
#
loop_
_entity_poly.entity_id
_entity_poly.type
_entity_poly.pdbx_seq_one_letter_code
_entity_poly.pdbx_strand_id
1 'polypeptide(L)'
;MLMHLDVYLLTELKRRNNIMEGEKNKDKKKGRNTTTTSDSAEQGDIEDEMGLTGATADDAEAEFIRKICDTEIVNGPNLLGAIEPLMVHILSNPNKYSDPSLQASSSLALAKFMLVSPETCEKHLQLLFTILERVPQPHIRANTIIAIGDLTFRFPNLTEPWTPHLYARLRDDSVLVRKNTLLVLTHLILNDMVKVKGQISEMATCIVDSEERLAALAKMFFFELSKKGNAIYNIMPDIISRLSDPDIGLPEDQFKIILRYLFAFIQKDRQAESLVEKLCHRFRASRSEQQSRELAFCLSMLNYSDKSLRKLQENLACYAEKLSDKEVYDYFTSILSKSKKVIKQESKALFDDFQAKLLEFHQKGVPMKQQQTRPVKSRQQRLRPLPYRPKHLKIVNSECKSIICSR
;
A
#
# COMPACT_ATOMS: atom_id res chain seq x y z
N MET A 1 -30.91 2.93 -4.59
CA MET A 1 -31.53 4.09 -5.26
C MET A 1 -31.09 4.18 -6.72
N LEU A 2 -29.79 4.22 -7.03
CA LEU A 2 -29.30 4.18 -8.43
C LEU A 2 -29.66 2.89 -9.18
N MET A 3 -29.51 1.69 -8.59
CA MET A 3 -30.05 0.44 -9.17
C MET A 3 -31.56 0.52 -9.45
N HIS A 4 -32.32 1.26 -8.64
CA HIS A 4 -33.74 1.44 -8.89
C HIS A 4 -33.96 2.48 -9.99
N LEU A 5 -33.21 3.58 -10.03
CA LEU A 5 -33.34 4.56 -11.11
C LEU A 5 -32.89 3.99 -12.45
N ASP A 6 -31.69 3.42 -12.56
CA ASP A 6 -31.20 2.84 -13.81
C ASP A 6 -32.11 1.68 -14.25
N VAL A 7 -32.35 0.68 -13.39
CA VAL A 7 -33.12 -0.51 -13.80
C VAL A 7 -34.60 -0.20 -13.97
N TYR A 8 -35.27 0.53 -13.06
CA TYR A 8 -36.71 0.79 -13.23
C TYR A 8 -37.01 1.89 -14.25
N LEU A 9 -36.21 2.97 -14.38
CA LEU A 9 -36.48 3.96 -15.44
C LEU A 9 -36.18 3.39 -16.82
N LEU A 10 -35.08 2.65 -17.01
CA LEU A 10 -34.82 1.99 -18.29
C LEU A 10 -35.92 0.98 -18.61
N THR A 11 -36.34 0.16 -17.64
CA THR A 11 -37.39 -0.84 -17.87
C THR A 11 -38.75 -0.19 -18.15
N GLU A 12 -39.12 0.87 -17.42
CA GLU A 12 -40.40 1.57 -17.59
C GLU A 12 -40.43 2.42 -18.87
N LEU A 13 -39.31 3.03 -19.27
CA LEU A 13 -39.21 3.75 -20.54
C LEU A 13 -39.20 2.79 -21.73
N LYS A 14 -38.46 1.67 -21.67
CA LYS A 14 -38.55 0.61 -22.69
C LYS A 14 -39.98 0.09 -22.82
N ARG A 15 -40.69 -0.09 -21.70
CA ARG A 15 -42.11 -0.46 -21.71
C ARG A 15 -42.96 0.59 -22.43
N ARG A 16 -42.75 1.89 -22.18
CA ARG A 16 -43.51 2.98 -22.82
C ARG A 16 -43.15 3.16 -24.29
N ASN A 17 -41.88 3.07 -24.68
CA ASN A 17 -41.44 3.11 -26.06
C ASN A 17 -42.03 1.94 -26.85
N ASN A 18 -41.99 0.71 -26.32
CA ASN A 18 -42.62 -0.46 -26.95
C ASN A 18 -44.14 -0.30 -27.11
N ILE A 19 -44.81 0.38 -26.17
CA ILE A 19 -46.23 0.70 -26.29
C ILE A 19 -46.44 1.74 -27.40
N MET A 20 -45.66 2.82 -27.44
CA MET A 20 -45.76 3.85 -28.48
C MET A 20 -45.41 3.32 -29.88
N GLU A 21 -44.42 2.45 -30.01
CA GLU A 21 -44.09 1.77 -31.26
C GLU A 21 -45.16 0.76 -31.66
N GLY A 22 -45.72 0.04 -30.70
CA GLY A 22 -46.88 -0.82 -30.91
C GLY A 22 -48.11 -0.04 -31.40
N GLU A 23 -48.34 1.17 -30.89
CA GLU A 23 -49.40 2.08 -31.33
C GLU A 23 -49.10 2.67 -32.71
N LYS A 24 -47.87 3.17 -32.96
CA LYS A 24 -47.43 3.64 -34.28
C LYS A 24 -47.50 2.55 -35.35
N ASN A 25 -47.18 1.30 -35.02
CA ASN A 25 -47.29 0.17 -35.94
C ASN A 25 -48.74 -0.26 -36.17
N LYS A 26 -49.63 -0.09 -35.19
CA LYS A 26 -51.09 -0.25 -35.38
C LYS A 26 -51.67 0.84 -36.27
N ASP A 27 -51.20 2.08 -36.14
CA ASP A 27 -51.63 3.20 -37.00
C ASP A 27 -51.05 3.10 -38.42
N LYS A 28 -49.78 2.65 -38.58
CA LYS A 28 -49.21 2.32 -39.90
C LYS A 28 -49.95 1.16 -40.59
N LYS A 29 -50.43 0.16 -39.84
CA LYS A 29 -51.28 -0.93 -40.38
C LYS A 29 -52.68 -0.44 -40.79
N LYS A 30 -53.22 0.61 -40.16
CA LYS A 30 -54.48 1.25 -40.59
C LYS A 30 -54.31 2.11 -41.84
N GLY A 31 -53.13 2.68 -42.08
CA GLY A 31 -52.84 3.50 -43.28
C GLY A 31 -52.38 2.74 -44.53
N ARG A 32 -51.95 1.48 -44.40
CA ARG A 32 -51.37 0.68 -45.50
C ARG A 32 -52.40 -0.14 -46.30
N ASN A 33 -53.62 0.37 -46.46
CA ASN A 33 -54.65 -0.26 -47.28
C ASN A 33 -54.84 0.37 -48.66
N THR A 34 -53.93 1.24 -49.11
CA THR A 34 -53.94 1.76 -50.48
C THR A 34 -52.52 1.97 -51.04
N THR A 35 -52.27 1.31 -52.18
CA THR A 35 -51.27 1.58 -53.25
C THR A 35 -49.81 1.07 -53.13
N THR A 36 -49.60 -0.12 -53.75
CA THR A 36 -48.53 -0.59 -54.68
C THR A 36 -47.05 -0.12 -54.65
N THR A 37 -46.17 -1.13 -54.52
CA THR A 37 -44.90 -1.44 -55.24
C THR A 37 -43.80 -0.37 -55.46
N SER A 38 -42.60 -0.59 -54.91
CA SER A 38 -41.38 -0.92 -55.69
C SER A 38 -40.12 -1.07 -54.80
N ASP A 39 -39.23 -1.94 -55.26
CA ASP A 39 -38.03 -2.48 -54.62
C ASP A 39 -36.89 -1.47 -54.43
N SER A 40 -36.42 -1.28 -53.20
CA SER A 40 -35.10 -0.67 -52.86
C SER A 40 -34.66 -0.94 -51.40
N ALA A 41 -35.25 -1.91 -50.70
CA ALA A 41 -35.12 -2.03 -49.24
C ALA A 41 -34.06 -3.05 -48.75
N GLU A 42 -33.35 -3.75 -49.64
CA GLU A 42 -32.55 -4.93 -49.23
C GLU A 42 -31.18 -4.58 -48.60
N GLN A 43 -30.74 -3.32 -48.58
CA GLN A 43 -29.49 -2.95 -47.91
C GLN A 43 -29.68 -2.60 -46.42
N GLY A 44 -30.88 -2.13 -46.02
CA GLY A 44 -31.19 -1.82 -44.62
C GLY A 44 -31.70 -3.02 -43.82
N ASP A 45 -32.27 -4.01 -44.50
CA ASP A 45 -32.92 -5.17 -43.89
C ASP A 45 -31.91 -6.13 -43.21
N ILE A 46 -30.68 -6.22 -43.75
CA ILE A 46 -29.63 -7.09 -43.18
C ILE A 46 -29.04 -6.49 -41.88
N GLU A 47 -28.96 -5.16 -41.77
CA GLU A 47 -28.48 -4.49 -40.55
C GLU A 47 -29.52 -4.54 -39.42
N ASP A 48 -30.81 -4.49 -39.77
CA ASP A 48 -31.94 -4.66 -38.86
C ASP A 48 -32.14 -6.13 -38.43
N GLU A 49 -31.94 -7.11 -39.33
CA GLU A 49 -32.07 -8.56 -39.02
C GLU A 49 -30.87 -9.10 -38.20
N MET A 50 -29.69 -8.47 -38.30
CA MET A 50 -28.54 -8.75 -37.42
C MET A 50 -28.63 -8.07 -36.04
N GLY A 51 -29.67 -7.29 -35.76
CA GLY A 51 -29.89 -6.64 -34.46
C GLY A 51 -28.88 -5.57 -34.07
N LEU A 52 -28.04 -5.12 -35.03
CA LEU A 52 -26.96 -4.15 -34.79
C LEU A 52 -27.49 -2.72 -34.70
N THR A 53 -28.54 -2.39 -35.46
CA THR A 53 -29.24 -1.10 -35.41
C THR A 53 -30.06 -0.94 -34.12
N GLY A 54 -30.71 -2.00 -33.66
CA GLY A 54 -31.45 -2.02 -32.39
C GLY A 54 -30.54 -1.89 -31.16
N ALA A 55 -29.38 -2.54 -31.16
CA ALA A 55 -28.41 -2.44 -30.06
C ALA A 55 -27.80 -1.03 -29.95
N THR A 56 -27.51 -0.38 -31.08
CA THR A 56 -26.95 0.99 -31.11
C THR A 56 -27.98 2.06 -30.74
N ALA A 57 -29.24 1.89 -31.14
CA ALA A 57 -30.34 2.76 -30.70
C ALA A 57 -30.63 2.61 -29.20
N ASP A 58 -30.66 1.38 -28.68
CA ASP A 58 -30.83 1.10 -27.25
C ASP A 58 -29.70 1.71 -26.40
N ASP A 59 -28.47 1.70 -26.89
CA ASP A 59 -27.32 2.32 -26.23
C ASP A 59 -27.42 3.86 -26.19
N ALA A 60 -27.88 4.48 -27.28
CA ALA A 60 -28.10 5.92 -27.35
C ALA A 60 -29.24 6.39 -26.44
N GLU A 61 -30.35 5.64 -26.37
CA GLU A 61 -31.44 5.90 -25.42
C GLU A 61 -30.95 5.76 -23.97
N ALA A 62 -30.18 4.71 -23.67
CA ALA A 62 -29.60 4.52 -22.35
C ALA A 62 -28.63 5.63 -21.96
N GLU A 63 -27.83 6.14 -22.90
CA GLU A 63 -26.94 7.29 -22.67
C GLU A 63 -27.73 8.58 -22.44
N PHE A 64 -28.81 8.81 -23.20
CA PHE A 64 -29.69 9.96 -23.00
C PHE A 64 -30.36 9.94 -21.62
N ILE A 65 -30.88 8.79 -21.19
CA ILE A 65 -31.49 8.62 -19.86
C ILE A 65 -30.46 8.84 -18.76
N ARG A 66 -29.25 8.29 -18.90
CA ARG A 66 -28.14 8.53 -17.96
C ARG A 66 -27.84 10.02 -17.88
N LYS A 67 -27.78 10.72 -19.01
CA LYS A 67 -27.55 12.18 -19.04
C LYS A 67 -28.64 12.95 -18.31
N ILE A 68 -29.92 12.62 -18.50
CA ILE A 68 -31.02 13.23 -17.74
C ILE A 68 -30.85 12.95 -16.25
N CYS A 69 -30.58 11.70 -15.87
CA CYS A 69 -30.44 11.32 -14.46
C CYS A 69 -29.26 12.04 -13.79
N ASP A 70 -28.12 12.11 -14.48
CA ASP A 70 -26.89 12.72 -14.00
C ASP A 70 -27.00 14.26 -13.92
N THR A 71 -27.91 14.90 -14.67
CA THR A 71 -28.01 16.36 -14.74
C THR A 71 -29.26 16.92 -14.07
N GLU A 72 -30.46 16.40 -14.36
CA GLU A 72 -31.72 17.06 -14.00
C GLU A 72 -32.23 16.72 -12.60
N ILE A 73 -31.81 15.59 -12.02
CA ILE A 73 -32.36 15.12 -10.73
C ILE A 73 -31.94 16.06 -9.60
N VAL A 74 -30.64 16.32 -9.47
CA VAL A 74 -30.07 17.09 -8.35
C VAL A 74 -29.66 18.51 -8.74
N ASN A 75 -29.52 18.84 -10.02
CA ASN A 75 -29.18 20.21 -10.47
C ASN A 75 -30.36 20.95 -11.12
N GLY A 76 -31.54 20.32 -11.23
CA GLY A 76 -32.73 20.93 -11.83
C GLY A 76 -33.49 21.90 -10.91
N PRO A 77 -34.44 22.67 -11.45
CA PRO A 77 -35.32 23.58 -10.69
C PRO A 77 -36.43 22.79 -9.96
N ASN A 78 -36.03 21.78 -9.19
CA ASN A 78 -36.92 20.90 -8.45
C ASN A 78 -36.60 20.95 -6.95
N LEU A 79 -37.40 20.25 -6.14
CA LEU A 79 -37.23 20.25 -4.69
C LEU A 79 -35.86 19.72 -4.24
N LEU A 80 -35.31 18.72 -4.94
CA LEU A 80 -34.00 18.17 -4.60
C LEU A 80 -32.90 19.20 -4.86
N GLY A 81 -32.89 19.82 -6.05
CA GLY A 81 -31.94 20.89 -6.37
C GLY A 81 -32.02 22.08 -5.42
N ALA A 82 -33.20 22.41 -4.88
CA ALA A 82 -33.35 23.46 -3.89
C ALA A 82 -32.72 23.13 -2.51
N ILE A 83 -32.52 21.84 -2.19
CA ILE A 83 -31.93 21.39 -0.91
C ILE A 83 -30.39 21.40 -0.95
N GLU A 84 -29.78 21.26 -2.13
CA GLU A 84 -28.31 21.24 -2.28
C GLU A 84 -27.64 22.48 -1.64
N PRO A 85 -28.04 23.74 -1.96
CA PRO A 85 -27.42 24.92 -1.35
C PRO A 85 -27.58 24.98 0.17
N LEU A 86 -28.69 24.46 0.71
CA LEU A 86 -28.94 24.43 2.15
C LEU A 86 -27.95 23.49 2.86
N MET A 87 -27.75 22.28 2.31
CA MET A 87 -26.77 21.32 2.86
C MET A 87 -25.36 21.90 2.82
N VAL A 88 -24.98 22.51 1.70
CA VAL A 88 -23.67 23.17 1.55
C VAL A 88 -23.52 24.30 2.57
N HIS A 89 -24.52 25.14 2.75
CA HIS A 89 -24.48 26.23 3.72
C HIS A 89 -24.27 25.73 5.16
N ILE A 90 -24.93 24.64 5.55
CA ILE A 90 -24.77 24.02 6.88
C ILE A 90 -23.34 23.50 7.06
N LEU A 91 -22.82 22.77 6.06
CA LEU A 91 -21.53 22.11 6.11
C LEU A 91 -20.35 23.07 5.99
N SER A 92 -20.50 24.19 5.26
CA SER A 92 -19.48 25.24 5.16
C SER A 92 -19.41 26.12 6.42
N ASN A 93 -20.40 26.06 7.32
CA ASN A 93 -20.47 26.90 8.52
C ASN A 93 -20.59 26.06 9.81
N PRO A 94 -19.64 25.17 10.11
CA PRO A 94 -19.74 24.24 11.25
C PRO A 94 -19.82 24.94 12.61
N ASN A 95 -19.23 26.14 12.74
CA ASN A 95 -19.30 26.94 13.97
C ASN A 95 -20.71 27.47 14.25
N LYS A 96 -21.50 27.73 13.20
CA LYS A 96 -22.89 28.21 13.31
C LYS A 96 -23.87 27.05 13.50
N TYR A 97 -23.60 25.92 12.85
CA TYR A 97 -24.42 24.72 12.88
C TYR A 97 -23.69 23.59 13.59
N SER A 98 -23.47 23.72 14.90
CA SER A 98 -22.61 22.82 15.67
C SER A 98 -23.27 21.50 16.08
N ASP A 99 -24.57 21.33 15.84
CA ASP A 99 -25.28 20.10 16.19
C ASP A 99 -24.73 18.90 15.39
N PRO A 100 -24.20 17.86 16.07
CA PRO A 100 -23.60 16.71 15.38
C PRO A 100 -24.58 15.94 14.51
N SER A 101 -25.85 15.84 14.91
CA SER A 101 -26.86 15.08 14.17
C SER A 101 -27.23 15.78 12.87
N LEU A 102 -27.34 17.10 12.91
CA LEU A 102 -27.52 17.95 11.74
C LEU A 102 -26.33 17.82 10.78
N GLN A 103 -25.10 17.99 11.28
CA GLN A 103 -23.88 17.87 10.47
C GLN A 103 -23.76 16.47 9.83
N ALA A 104 -24.00 15.40 10.59
CA ALA A 104 -23.97 14.02 10.08
C ALA A 104 -25.02 13.77 8.99
N SER A 105 -26.24 14.28 9.20
CA SER A 105 -27.34 14.13 8.25
C SER A 105 -27.09 14.93 6.97
N SER A 106 -26.62 16.18 7.10
CA SER A 106 -26.27 17.03 5.97
C SER A 106 -25.09 16.47 5.18
N SER A 107 -24.05 15.94 5.83
CA SER A 107 -22.88 15.38 5.14
C SER A 107 -23.25 14.12 4.36
N LEU A 108 -24.06 13.24 4.95
CA LEU A 108 -24.54 12.02 4.30
C LEU A 108 -25.51 12.34 3.14
N ALA A 109 -26.38 13.32 3.32
CA ALA A 109 -27.29 13.76 2.27
C ALA A 109 -26.54 14.39 1.10
N LEU A 110 -25.54 15.24 1.36
CA LEU A 110 -24.67 15.80 0.32
C LEU A 110 -23.93 14.70 -0.44
N ALA A 111 -23.34 13.72 0.26
CA ALA A 111 -22.68 12.59 -0.38
C ALA A 111 -23.62 11.78 -1.28
N LYS A 112 -24.88 11.60 -0.86
CA LYS A 112 -25.90 10.94 -1.69
C LYS A 112 -26.26 11.74 -2.94
N PHE A 113 -26.28 13.07 -2.86
CA PHE A 113 -26.44 13.94 -4.03
C PHE A 113 -25.25 13.81 -4.99
N MET A 114 -24.04 13.80 -4.44
CA MET A 114 -22.81 13.61 -5.20
C MET A 114 -22.79 12.25 -5.94
N LEU A 115 -23.42 11.20 -5.39
CA LEU A 115 -23.52 9.89 -6.07
C LEU A 115 -24.42 9.90 -7.31
N VAL A 116 -25.35 10.85 -7.39
CA VAL A 116 -26.31 10.96 -8.51
C VAL A 116 -25.67 11.68 -9.69
N SER A 117 -24.92 12.77 -9.44
CA SER A 117 -24.39 13.62 -10.51
C SER A 117 -22.88 13.77 -10.43
N PRO A 118 -22.14 13.52 -11.53
CA PRO A 118 -20.70 13.76 -11.58
C PRO A 118 -20.36 15.24 -11.42
N GLU A 119 -21.19 16.15 -11.93
CA GLU A 119 -21.00 17.61 -11.79
C GLU A 119 -21.11 18.04 -10.32
N THR A 120 -22.15 17.57 -9.63
CA THR A 120 -22.33 17.83 -8.19
C THR A 120 -21.22 17.19 -7.36
N CYS A 121 -20.74 16.02 -7.76
CA CYS A 121 -19.59 15.36 -7.15
C CYS A 121 -18.35 16.25 -7.24
N GLU A 122 -17.94 16.62 -8.45
CA GLU A 122 -16.76 17.44 -8.70
C GLU A 122 -16.79 18.75 -7.91
N LYS A 123 -17.95 19.44 -7.93
CA LYS A 123 -18.18 20.69 -7.21
C LYS A 123 -17.96 20.60 -5.70
N HIS A 124 -18.31 19.47 -5.07
CA HIS A 124 -18.34 19.34 -3.61
C HIS A 124 -17.27 18.41 -3.02
N LEU A 125 -16.41 17.80 -3.85
CA LEU A 125 -15.33 16.93 -3.38
C LEU A 125 -14.44 17.62 -2.35
N GLN A 126 -14.04 18.87 -2.59
CA GLN A 126 -13.21 19.63 -1.66
C GLN A 126 -13.88 19.79 -0.29
N LEU A 127 -15.18 20.12 -0.27
CA LEU A 127 -15.93 20.26 0.98
C LEU A 127 -16.01 18.93 1.73
N LEU A 128 -16.26 17.82 1.00
CA LEU A 128 -16.34 16.49 1.59
C LEU A 128 -15.01 16.04 2.23
N PHE A 129 -13.87 16.30 1.57
CA PHE A 129 -12.55 16.02 2.15
C PHE A 129 -12.19 16.97 3.30
N THR A 130 -12.66 18.23 3.26
CA THR A 130 -12.53 19.16 4.39
C THR A 130 -13.29 18.66 5.62
N ILE A 131 -14.51 18.13 5.43
CA ILE A 131 -15.30 17.49 6.50
C ILE A 131 -14.52 16.29 7.06
N LEU A 132 -13.99 15.44 6.19
CA LEU A 132 -13.20 14.27 6.59
C LEU A 132 -11.95 14.63 7.40
N GLU A 133 -11.37 15.81 7.19
CA GLU A 133 -10.17 16.25 7.90
C GLU A 133 -10.45 17.04 9.17
N ARG A 134 -11.46 17.91 9.17
CA ARG A 134 -11.63 18.91 10.23
C ARG A 134 -12.72 18.58 11.23
N VAL A 135 -13.67 17.70 10.89
CA VAL A 135 -14.78 17.40 11.82
C VAL A 135 -14.28 16.55 12.98
N PRO A 136 -14.47 16.99 14.24
CA PRO A 136 -13.93 16.29 15.42
C PRO A 136 -14.70 14.99 15.72
N GLN A 137 -15.97 14.89 15.31
CA GLN A 137 -16.80 13.71 15.55
C GLN A 137 -16.37 12.51 14.67
N PRO A 138 -15.91 11.40 15.28
CA PRO A 138 -15.41 10.27 14.50
C PRO A 138 -16.45 9.55 13.66
N HIS A 139 -17.71 9.51 14.12
CA HIS A 139 -18.79 8.86 13.37
C HIS A 139 -19.11 9.59 12.05
N ILE A 140 -18.99 10.92 12.02
CA ILE A 140 -19.16 11.72 10.80
C ILE A 140 -18.02 11.39 9.83
N ARG A 141 -16.76 11.46 10.28
CA ARG A 141 -15.59 11.08 9.47
C ARG A 141 -15.71 9.65 8.92
N ALA A 142 -16.10 8.70 9.77
CA ALA A 142 -16.26 7.30 9.40
C ALA A 142 -17.36 7.07 8.35
N ASN A 143 -18.48 7.81 8.44
CA ASN A 143 -19.53 7.79 7.42
C ASN A 143 -19.07 8.46 6.12
N THR A 144 -18.33 9.56 6.22
CA THR A 144 -17.75 10.26 5.06
C THR A 144 -16.77 9.36 4.30
N ILE A 145 -15.97 8.53 4.97
CA ILE A 145 -15.11 7.54 4.30
C ILE A 145 -15.91 6.51 3.50
N ILE A 146 -17.01 6.00 4.05
CA ILE A 146 -17.88 5.06 3.32
C ILE A 146 -18.44 5.74 2.09
N ALA A 147 -18.98 6.96 2.25
CA ALA A 147 -19.49 7.77 1.16
C ALA A 147 -18.42 8.04 0.07
N ILE A 148 -17.19 8.38 0.45
CA ILE A 148 -16.08 8.56 -0.50
C ILE A 148 -15.77 7.23 -1.22
N GLY A 149 -15.82 6.10 -0.52
CA GLY A 149 -15.68 4.78 -1.14
C GLY A 149 -16.71 4.53 -2.24
N ASP A 150 -17.98 4.84 -1.97
CA ASP A 150 -19.06 4.72 -2.96
C ASP A 150 -18.83 5.69 -4.14
N LEU A 151 -18.39 6.92 -3.86
CA LEU A 151 -18.06 7.91 -4.90
C LEU A 151 -16.87 7.47 -5.74
N THR A 152 -15.83 6.86 -5.17
CA THR A 152 -14.69 6.32 -5.91
C THR A 152 -15.10 5.15 -6.79
N PHE A 153 -16.04 4.33 -6.33
CA PHE A 153 -16.59 3.27 -7.17
C PHE A 153 -17.39 3.84 -8.36
N ARG A 154 -18.22 4.87 -8.12
CA ARG A 154 -19.08 5.46 -9.15
C ARG A 154 -18.33 6.38 -10.13
N PHE A 155 -17.42 7.21 -9.63
CA PHE A 155 -16.70 8.24 -10.37
C PHE A 155 -15.18 8.19 -10.05
N PRO A 156 -14.48 7.09 -10.39
CA PRO A 156 -13.09 6.88 -10.00
C PRO A 156 -12.17 8.02 -10.45
N ASN A 157 -12.33 8.50 -11.68
CA ASN A 157 -11.51 9.57 -12.27
C ASN A 157 -11.61 10.90 -11.49
N LEU A 158 -12.78 11.24 -10.94
CA LEU A 158 -12.96 12.46 -10.15
C LEU A 158 -12.29 12.33 -8.78
N THR A 159 -12.30 11.13 -8.21
CA THR A 159 -11.73 10.88 -6.86
C THR A 159 -10.24 10.56 -6.86
N GLU A 160 -9.66 10.16 -8.00
CA GLU A 160 -8.24 9.77 -8.11
C GLU A 160 -7.28 10.81 -7.49
N PRO A 161 -7.40 12.13 -7.78
CA PRO A 161 -6.52 13.15 -7.20
C PRO A 161 -6.63 13.26 -5.67
N TRP A 162 -7.75 12.83 -5.10
CA TRP A 162 -8.05 12.94 -3.67
C TRP A 162 -7.65 11.70 -2.87
N THR A 163 -7.35 10.59 -3.53
CA THR A 163 -6.95 9.31 -2.91
C THR A 163 -5.90 9.45 -1.79
N PRO A 164 -4.88 10.33 -1.88
CA PRO A 164 -3.94 10.56 -0.78
C PRO A 164 -4.58 10.93 0.55
N HIS A 165 -5.65 11.74 0.53
CA HIS A 165 -6.37 12.14 1.73
C HIS A 165 -7.16 10.97 2.32
N LEU A 166 -7.60 10.02 1.49
CA LEU A 166 -8.23 8.79 1.96
C LEU A 166 -7.21 7.88 2.67
N TYR A 167 -6.03 7.67 2.10
CA TYR A 167 -4.95 6.90 2.76
C TYR A 167 -4.50 7.54 4.08
N ALA A 168 -4.46 8.87 4.16
CA ALA A 168 -4.11 9.58 5.39
C ALA A 168 -5.04 9.26 6.58
N ARG A 169 -6.26 8.77 6.34
CA ARG A 169 -7.19 8.35 7.40
C ARG A 169 -6.88 7.00 8.02
N LEU A 170 -5.93 6.23 7.47
CA LEU A 170 -5.38 5.05 8.15
C LEU A 170 -4.63 5.42 9.44
N ARG A 171 -4.23 6.69 9.60
CA ARG A 171 -3.58 7.23 10.81
C ARG A 171 -4.52 8.06 11.69
N ASP A 172 -5.84 7.98 11.50
CA ASP A 172 -6.80 8.72 12.34
C ASP A 172 -6.78 8.24 13.80
N ASP A 173 -6.96 9.16 14.75
CA ASP A 173 -7.00 8.84 16.18
C ASP A 173 -8.10 7.84 16.53
N SER A 174 -9.21 7.87 15.78
CA SER A 174 -10.33 6.96 16.00
C SER A 174 -10.14 5.62 15.31
N VAL A 175 -10.22 4.55 16.10
CA VAL A 175 -10.25 3.16 15.63
C VAL A 175 -11.36 2.92 14.61
N LEU A 176 -12.54 3.55 14.80
CA LEU A 176 -13.67 3.41 13.88
C LEU A 176 -13.35 3.97 12.49
N VAL A 177 -12.68 5.13 12.45
CA VAL A 177 -12.30 5.79 11.21
C VAL A 177 -11.24 4.95 10.50
N ARG A 178 -10.17 4.55 11.20
CA ARG A 178 -9.13 3.66 10.66
C ARG A 178 -9.71 2.36 10.11
N LYS A 179 -10.64 1.72 10.85
CA LYS A 179 -11.33 0.50 10.41
C LYS A 179 -12.07 0.70 9.09
N ASN A 180 -12.90 1.74 9.01
CA ASN A 180 -13.67 2.01 7.81
C ASN A 180 -12.75 2.35 6.63
N THR A 181 -11.69 3.14 6.85
CA THR A 181 -10.71 3.44 5.81
C THR A 181 -10.04 2.17 5.29
N LEU A 182 -9.58 1.29 6.18
CA LEU A 182 -8.92 0.05 5.82
C LEU A 182 -9.84 -0.88 5.00
N LEU A 183 -11.11 -1.00 5.39
CA LEU A 183 -12.10 -1.79 4.68
C LEU A 183 -12.45 -1.21 3.30
N VAL A 184 -12.67 0.11 3.22
CA VAL A 184 -12.98 0.79 1.96
C VAL A 184 -11.81 0.67 0.99
N LEU A 185 -10.58 0.97 1.42
CA LEU A 185 -9.38 0.82 0.58
C LEU A 185 -9.17 -0.63 0.15
N THR A 186 -9.38 -1.60 1.05
CA THR A 186 -9.33 -3.03 0.71
C THR A 186 -10.28 -3.35 -0.43
N HIS A 187 -11.54 -2.92 -0.33
CA HIS A 187 -12.54 -3.15 -1.37
C HIS A 187 -12.17 -2.48 -2.69
N LEU A 188 -11.74 -1.21 -2.66
CA LEU A 188 -11.40 -0.45 -3.87
C LEU A 188 -10.17 -1.02 -4.60
N ILE A 189 -9.13 -1.41 -3.86
CA ILE A 189 -7.91 -1.99 -4.44
C ILE A 189 -8.18 -3.39 -4.98
N LEU A 190 -8.92 -4.24 -4.24
CA LEU A 190 -9.23 -5.59 -4.68
C LEU A 190 -10.22 -5.64 -5.85
N ASN A 191 -10.94 -4.55 -6.14
CA ASN A 191 -11.78 -4.41 -7.34
C ASN A 191 -11.13 -3.54 -8.43
N ASP A 192 -9.83 -3.25 -8.32
CA ASP A 192 -9.05 -2.50 -9.33
C ASP A 192 -9.56 -1.07 -9.61
N MET A 193 -10.33 -0.49 -8.67
CA MET A 193 -10.84 0.90 -8.73
C MET A 193 -9.78 1.92 -8.30
N VAL A 194 -8.88 1.52 -7.40
CA VAL A 194 -7.76 2.36 -6.94
C VAL A 194 -6.44 1.66 -7.24
N LYS A 195 -5.53 2.37 -7.93
CA LYS A 195 -4.20 1.85 -8.23
C LYS A 195 -3.32 1.85 -6.98
N VAL A 196 -2.57 0.77 -6.84
CA VAL A 196 -1.71 0.47 -5.67
C VAL A 196 -0.37 1.23 -5.65
N LYS A 197 -0.28 2.41 -6.28
CA LYS A 197 1.00 3.11 -6.48
C LYS A 197 1.29 4.10 -5.35
N GLY A 198 2.47 3.98 -4.76
CA GLY A 198 3.02 4.96 -3.82
C GLY A 198 2.47 4.82 -2.42
N GLN A 199 1.15 4.62 -2.22
CA GLN A 199 0.49 4.78 -0.91
C GLN A 199 0.17 3.49 -0.18
N ILE A 200 0.46 2.36 -0.81
CA ILE A 200 0.22 1.03 -0.24
C ILE A 200 1.06 0.73 1.01
N SER A 201 2.14 1.48 1.22
CA SER A 201 2.91 1.45 2.46
C SER A 201 2.09 1.85 3.70
N GLU A 202 1.10 2.73 3.55
CA GLU A 202 0.18 3.10 4.64
C GLU A 202 -0.74 1.93 5.05
N MET A 203 -1.10 1.06 4.09
CA MET A 203 -1.81 -0.18 4.42
C MET A 203 -0.88 -1.17 5.14
N ALA A 204 0.41 -1.17 4.79
CA ALA A 204 1.40 -2.05 5.38
C ALA A 204 1.68 -1.71 6.86
N THR A 205 1.70 -0.42 7.23
CA THR A 205 1.84 0.00 8.63
C THR A 205 0.68 -0.49 9.51
N CYS A 206 -0.51 -0.69 8.93
CA CYS A 206 -1.65 -1.26 9.65
C CYS A 206 -1.44 -2.73 10.07
N ILE A 207 -0.43 -3.46 9.58
CA ILE A 207 -0.10 -4.83 10.02
C ILE A 207 0.35 -4.86 11.50
N VAL A 208 0.91 -3.75 11.99
CA VAL A 208 1.42 -3.57 13.36
C VAL A 208 0.57 -2.58 14.15
N ASP A 209 -0.69 -2.39 13.73
CA ASP A 209 -1.63 -1.52 14.43
C ASP A 209 -1.79 -1.96 15.91
N SER A 210 -1.98 -1.00 16.80
CA SER A 210 -2.23 -1.26 18.23
C SER A 210 -3.52 -2.04 18.45
N GLU A 211 -4.50 -1.88 17.55
CA GLU A 211 -5.75 -2.64 17.57
C GLU A 211 -5.60 -3.96 16.80
N GLU A 212 -5.65 -5.08 17.53
CA GLU A 212 -5.45 -6.42 16.97
C GLU A 212 -6.39 -6.73 15.79
N ARG A 213 -7.63 -6.25 15.86
CA ARG A 213 -8.62 -6.43 14.77
C ARG A 213 -8.21 -5.69 13.50
N LEU A 214 -7.61 -4.50 13.60
CA LEU A 214 -7.10 -3.76 12.45
C LEU A 214 -5.87 -4.46 11.86
N ALA A 215 -4.96 -4.90 12.72
CA ALA A 215 -3.81 -5.71 12.31
C ALA A 215 -4.23 -6.98 11.55
N ALA A 216 -5.26 -7.68 12.02
CA ALA A 216 -5.81 -8.85 11.36
C ALA A 216 -6.43 -8.50 9.99
N LEU A 217 -7.19 -7.40 9.89
CA LEU A 217 -7.75 -6.94 8.62
C LEU A 217 -6.66 -6.56 7.60
N ALA A 218 -5.61 -5.88 8.03
CA ALA A 218 -4.49 -5.50 7.17
C ALA A 218 -3.73 -6.74 6.66
N LYS A 219 -3.49 -7.72 7.54
CA LYS A 219 -2.92 -9.01 7.16
C LYS A 219 -3.80 -9.73 6.13
N MET A 220 -5.11 -9.77 6.35
CA MET A 220 -6.07 -10.37 5.42
C MET A 220 -6.05 -9.68 4.05
N PHE A 221 -5.99 -8.34 4.02
CA PHE A 221 -5.86 -7.59 2.78
C PHE A 221 -4.64 -8.03 1.94
N PHE A 222 -3.45 -8.09 2.53
CA PHE A 222 -2.25 -8.50 1.80
C PHE A 222 -2.28 -10.00 1.44
N PHE A 223 -2.93 -10.84 2.24
CA PHE A 223 -3.16 -12.24 1.90
C PHE A 223 -4.03 -12.37 0.65
N GLU A 224 -5.17 -11.67 0.58
CA GLU A 224 -6.03 -11.65 -0.61
C GLU A 224 -5.31 -11.04 -1.82
N LEU A 225 -4.55 -9.96 -1.63
CA LEU A 225 -3.76 -9.35 -2.69
C LEU A 225 -2.67 -10.30 -3.22
N SER A 226 -2.10 -11.16 -2.37
CA SER A 226 -1.10 -12.15 -2.79
C SER A 226 -1.65 -13.16 -3.80
N LYS A 227 -2.97 -13.40 -3.80
CA LYS A 227 -3.63 -14.28 -4.77
C LYS A 227 -3.74 -13.65 -6.17
N LYS A 228 -3.65 -12.32 -6.27
CA LYS A 228 -3.66 -11.58 -7.55
C LYS A 228 -2.29 -11.59 -8.23
N GLY A 229 -1.84 -12.77 -8.66
CA GLY A 229 -0.65 -12.93 -9.50
C GLY A 229 0.65 -12.45 -8.85
N ASN A 230 1.28 -11.41 -9.42
CA ASN A 230 2.56 -10.85 -8.93
C ASN A 230 2.38 -9.53 -8.14
N ALA A 231 1.18 -9.23 -7.64
CA ALA A 231 0.85 -7.94 -7.04
C ALA A 231 1.80 -7.56 -5.87
N ILE A 232 2.03 -8.46 -4.92
CA ILE A 232 2.91 -8.22 -3.75
C ILE A 232 4.35 -7.92 -4.20
N TYR A 233 4.88 -8.69 -5.15
CA TYR A 233 6.21 -8.46 -5.70
C TYR A 233 6.34 -7.08 -6.36
N ASN A 234 5.30 -6.63 -7.06
CA ASN A 234 5.32 -5.34 -7.78
C ASN A 234 5.32 -4.13 -6.83
N ILE A 235 4.66 -4.23 -5.68
CA ILE A 235 4.60 -3.16 -4.67
C ILE A 235 5.75 -3.21 -3.66
N MET A 236 6.46 -4.35 -3.55
CA MET A 236 7.52 -4.55 -2.56
C MET A 236 8.60 -3.45 -2.59
N PRO A 237 9.16 -3.04 -3.75
CA PRO A 237 10.19 -2.01 -3.78
C PRO A 237 9.70 -0.66 -3.24
N ASP A 238 8.43 -0.31 -3.48
CA ASP A 238 7.81 0.93 -3.03
C ASP A 238 7.57 0.91 -1.51
N ILE A 239 7.04 -0.20 -0.98
CA ILE A 239 6.85 -0.41 0.46
C ILE A 239 8.19 -0.28 1.19
N ILE A 240 9.23 -1.00 0.74
CA ILE A 240 10.56 -0.91 1.34
C ILE A 240 11.07 0.52 1.28
N SER A 241 10.84 1.24 0.18
CA SER A 241 11.26 2.64 0.06
C SER A 241 10.67 3.55 1.10
N ARG A 242 9.35 3.50 1.22
CA ARG A 242 8.60 4.38 2.10
C ARG A 242 8.92 4.04 3.54
N LEU A 243 8.80 2.77 3.93
CA LEU A 243 8.97 2.36 5.32
C LEU A 243 10.40 2.52 5.84
N SER A 244 11.40 2.54 4.96
CA SER A 244 12.80 2.81 5.34
C SER A 244 13.13 4.31 5.33
N ASP A 245 12.19 5.21 4.99
CA ASP A 245 12.46 6.64 4.94
C ASP A 245 12.56 7.23 6.36
N PRO A 246 13.68 7.88 6.74
CA PRO A 246 13.84 8.53 8.04
C PRO A 246 12.71 9.50 8.38
N ASP A 247 12.12 10.14 7.38
CA ASP A 247 11.04 11.12 7.57
C ASP A 247 9.73 10.47 8.03
N ILE A 248 9.55 9.16 7.81
CA ILE A 248 8.39 8.42 8.33
C ILE A 248 8.57 8.06 9.81
N GLY A 249 9.81 7.84 10.26
CA GLY A 249 10.11 7.54 11.67
C GLY A 249 9.54 6.22 12.18
N LEU A 250 9.37 5.21 11.31
CA LEU A 250 8.89 3.88 11.72
C LEU A 250 9.96 3.16 12.57
N PRO A 251 9.61 2.61 13.75
CA PRO A 251 10.54 1.82 14.54
C PRO A 251 11.04 0.57 13.81
N GLU A 252 12.31 0.24 13.98
CA GLU A 252 12.96 -0.89 13.30
C GLU A 252 12.25 -2.24 13.56
N ASP A 253 11.77 -2.47 14.78
CA ASP A 253 11.03 -3.69 15.11
C ASP A 253 9.73 -3.83 14.33
N GLN A 254 9.00 -2.72 14.17
CA GLN A 254 7.77 -2.68 13.39
C GLN A 254 8.06 -2.91 11.91
N PHE A 255 9.09 -2.27 11.36
CA PHE A 255 9.57 -2.50 10.01
C PHE A 255 9.85 -3.99 9.76
N LYS A 256 10.58 -4.64 10.68
CA LYS A 256 10.90 -6.06 10.60
C LYS A 256 9.65 -6.94 10.63
N ILE A 257 8.65 -6.64 11.47
CA ILE A 257 7.39 -7.40 11.53
C ILE A 257 6.63 -7.30 10.21
N ILE A 258 6.46 -6.09 9.68
CA ILE A 258 5.73 -5.84 8.43
C ILE A 258 6.39 -6.61 7.28
N LEU A 259 7.70 -6.42 7.09
CA LEU A 259 8.36 -7.03 5.94
C LEU A 259 8.49 -8.55 6.07
N ARG A 260 8.66 -9.11 7.27
CA ARG A 260 8.61 -10.58 7.45
C ARG A 260 7.29 -11.17 6.95
N TYR A 261 6.17 -10.51 7.23
CA TYR A 261 4.88 -10.94 6.74
C TYR A 261 4.79 -10.84 5.21
N LEU A 262 5.20 -9.72 4.62
CA LEU A 262 5.10 -9.52 3.18
C LEU A 262 6.06 -10.41 2.36
N PHE A 263 7.28 -10.64 2.84
CA PHE A 263 8.25 -11.51 2.17
C PHE A 263 7.81 -12.98 2.15
N ALA A 264 6.94 -13.42 3.06
CA ALA A 264 6.40 -14.79 3.04
C ALA A 264 5.60 -15.11 1.77
N PHE A 265 5.13 -14.08 1.04
CA PHE A 265 4.44 -14.24 -0.24
C PHE A 265 5.39 -14.30 -1.45
N ILE A 266 6.68 -14.03 -1.28
CA ILE A 266 7.69 -14.09 -2.35
C ILE A 266 8.24 -15.51 -2.44
N GLN A 267 7.58 -16.35 -3.25
CA GLN A 267 7.93 -17.77 -3.37
C GLN A 267 8.66 -18.13 -4.66
N LYS A 268 8.66 -17.26 -5.68
CA LYS A 268 9.25 -17.56 -6.98
C LYS A 268 10.71 -17.11 -7.04
N ASP A 269 11.62 -18.00 -7.43
CA ASP A 269 13.07 -17.69 -7.55
C ASP A 269 13.36 -16.48 -8.46
N ARG A 270 12.61 -16.34 -9.57
CA ARG A 270 12.75 -15.20 -10.48
C ARG A 270 12.41 -13.87 -9.82
N GLN A 271 11.43 -13.85 -8.92
CA GLN A 271 11.07 -12.65 -8.15
C GLN A 271 12.18 -12.32 -7.16
N ALA A 272 12.71 -13.33 -6.47
CA ALA A 272 13.84 -13.17 -5.54
C ALA A 272 15.07 -12.59 -6.26
N GLU A 273 15.45 -13.16 -7.41
CA GLU A 273 16.56 -12.67 -8.24
C GLU A 273 16.41 -11.17 -8.60
N SER A 274 15.23 -10.76 -9.08
CA SER A 274 14.98 -9.37 -9.43
C SER A 274 14.92 -8.44 -8.21
N LEU A 275 14.41 -8.92 -7.06
CA LEU A 275 14.44 -8.15 -5.81
C LEU A 275 15.88 -7.95 -5.33
N VAL A 276 16.75 -8.96 -5.42
CA VAL A 276 18.17 -8.82 -5.06
C VAL A 276 18.80 -7.66 -5.84
N GLU A 277 18.65 -7.66 -7.16
CA GLU A 277 19.23 -6.61 -8.03
C GLU A 277 18.68 -5.22 -7.66
N LYS A 278 17.35 -5.09 -7.54
CA LYS A 278 16.69 -3.82 -7.15
C LYS A 278 17.14 -3.31 -5.78
N LEU A 279 17.20 -4.20 -4.78
CA LEU A 279 17.62 -3.84 -3.42
C LEU A 279 19.10 -3.46 -3.38
N CYS A 280 19.96 -4.15 -4.13
CA CYS A 280 21.37 -3.77 -4.25
C CYS A 280 21.52 -2.34 -4.80
N HIS A 281 20.82 -2.02 -5.90
CA HIS A 281 20.87 -0.66 -6.45
C HIS A 281 20.36 0.41 -5.47
N ARG A 282 19.38 0.08 -4.62
CA ARG A 282 18.84 1.01 -3.61
C ARG A 282 19.85 1.39 -2.53
N PHE A 283 20.88 0.58 -2.25
CA PHE A 283 21.94 0.98 -1.31
C PHE A 283 22.65 2.28 -1.74
N ARG A 284 22.74 2.56 -3.05
CA ARG A 284 23.33 3.82 -3.55
C ARG A 284 22.53 5.06 -3.17
N ALA A 285 21.22 4.90 -3.00
CA ALA A 285 20.31 5.98 -2.61
C ALA A 285 20.12 6.08 -1.09
N SER A 286 20.73 5.18 -0.31
CA SER A 286 20.61 5.19 1.16
C SER A 286 21.33 6.40 1.77
N ARG A 287 20.61 7.16 2.60
CA ARG A 287 21.10 8.37 3.26
C ARG A 287 21.53 8.13 4.70
N SER A 288 21.04 7.07 5.33
CA SER A 288 21.33 6.71 6.72
C SER A 288 21.91 5.30 6.86
N GLU A 289 22.62 5.06 7.97
CA GLU A 289 23.07 3.72 8.35
C GLU A 289 21.88 2.80 8.60
N GLN A 290 20.81 3.30 9.24
CA GLN A 290 19.56 2.56 9.47
C GLN A 290 18.96 2.03 8.16
N GLN A 291 18.83 2.87 7.13
CA GLN A 291 18.37 2.43 5.81
C GLN A 291 19.23 1.32 5.21
N SER A 292 20.55 1.40 5.41
CA SER A 292 21.48 0.37 4.93
C SER A 292 21.26 -0.96 5.65
N ARG A 293 21.01 -0.92 6.97
CA ARG A 293 20.68 -2.09 7.79
C ARG A 293 19.33 -2.70 7.42
N GLU A 294 18.32 -1.87 7.19
CA GLU A 294 16.97 -2.29 6.75
C GLU A 294 17.00 -2.96 5.37
N LEU A 295 17.77 -2.40 4.42
CA LEU A 295 18.00 -3.02 3.11
C LEU A 295 18.75 -4.37 3.24
N ALA A 296 19.76 -4.44 4.11
CA ALA A 296 20.49 -5.67 4.38
C ALA A 296 19.60 -6.74 5.03
N PHE A 297 18.73 -6.33 5.95
CA PHE A 297 17.70 -7.17 6.53
C PHE A 297 16.75 -7.71 5.45
N CYS A 298 16.28 -6.87 4.53
CA CYS A 298 15.44 -7.28 3.39
C CYS A 298 16.11 -8.34 2.52
N LEU A 299 17.39 -8.14 2.18
CA LEU A 299 18.18 -9.14 1.43
C LEU A 299 18.25 -10.47 2.19
N SER A 300 18.43 -10.43 3.52
CA SER A 300 18.56 -11.64 4.35
C SER A 300 17.30 -12.53 4.41
N MET A 301 16.15 -11.99 4.00
CA MET A 301 14.87 -12.69 3.94
C MET A 301 14.62 -13.44 2.62
N LEU A 302 15.41 -13.16 1.58
CA LEU A 302 15.25 -13.81 0.29
C LEU A 302 15.85 -15.23 0.29
N ASN A 303 15.22 -16.11 -0.50
CA ASN A 303 15.78 -17.43 -0.80
C ASN A 303 16.76 -17.29 -1.98
N TYR A 304 17.99 -17.75 -1.78
CA TYR A 304 19.05 -17.61 -2.77
C TYR A 304 19.25 -18.88 -3.59
N SER A 305 19.00 -18.78 -4.90
CA SER A 305 19.49 -19.69 -5.93
C SER A 305 20.89 -19.27 -6.43
N ASP A 306 21.59 -20.17 -7.15
CA ASP A 306 22.90 -19.86 -7.77
C ASP A 306 22.87 -18.55 -8.60
N LYS A 307 21.77 -18.29 -9.31
CA LYS A 307 21.59 -17.07 -10.13
C LYS A 307 21.45 -15.81 -9.28
N SER A 308 20.58 -15.85 -8.27
CA SER A 308 20.39 -14.71 -7.37
C SER A 308 21.65 -14.35 -6.57
N LEU A 309 22.47 -15.36 -6.25
CA LEU A 309 23.76 -15.15 -5.59
C LEU A 309 24.78 -14.51 -6.53
N ARG A 310 24.83 -14.93 -7.80
CA ARG A 310 25.63 -14.24 -8.82
C ARG A 310 25.20 -12.78 -8.97
N LYS A 311 23.89 -12.50 -8.99
CA LYS A 311 23.38 -11.12 -9.01
C LYS A 311 23.80 -10.30 -7.79
N LEU A 312 23.82 -10.90 -6.61
CA LEU A 312 24.35 -10.26 -5.40
C LEU A 312 25.84 -9.91 -5.57
N GLN A 313 26.63 -10.82 -6.11
CA GLN A 313 28.07 -10.65 -6.35
C GLN A 313 28.36 -9.61 -7.44
N GLU A 314 27.63 -9.62 -8.55
CA GLU A 314 27.76 -8.65 -9.65
C GLU A 314 27.50 -7.21 -9.17
N ASN A 315 26.61 -7.04 -8.21
CA ASN A 315 26.24 -5.74 -7.66
C ASN A 315 27.04 -5.33 -6.40
N LEU A 316 28.16 -5.99 -6.09
CA LEU A 316 28.99 -5.71 -4.92
C LEU A 316 29.35 -4.23 -4.78
N ALA A 317 29.64 -3.55 -5.89
CA ALA A 317 29.97 -2.12 -5.90
C ALA A 317 28.85 -1.21 -5.35
N CYS A 318 27.59 -1.67 -5.32
CA CYS A 318 26.47 -0.88 -4.83
C CYS A 318 26.40 -0.80 -3.30
N TYR A 319 26.96 -1.77 -2.58
CA TYR A 319 26.86 -1.88 -1.12
C TYR A 319 28.21 -2.08 -0.41
N ALA A 320 29.32 -2.18 -1.14
CA ALA A 320 30.65 -2.45 -0.59
C ALA A 320 31.06 -1.51 0.55
N GLU A 321 30.82 -0.20 0.41
CA GLU A 321 31.15 0.81 1.43
C GLU A 321 30.32 0.63 2.72
N LYS A 322 29.09 0.10 2.59
CA LYS A 322 28.16 -0.12 3.69
C LYS A 322 28.48 -1.36 4.51
N LEU A 323 29.37 -2.24 4.01
CA LEU A 323 29.83 -3.43 4.73
C LEU A 323 30.75 -3.11 5.92
N SER A 324 31.19 -1.86 6.05
CA SER A 324 31.89 -1.36 7.23
C SER A 324 31.04 -1.47 8.50
N ASP A 325 29.71 -1.31 8.37
CA ASP A 325 28.75 -1.50 9.44
C ASP A 325 28.64 -2.99 9.82
N LYS A 326 28.76 -3.27 11.12
CA LYS A 326 28.76 -4.64 11.64
C LYS A 326 27.42 -5.35 11.41
N GLU A 327 26.30 -4.67 11.60
CA GLU A 327 24.97 -5.30 11.44
C GLU A 327 24.69 -5.62 9.97
N VAL A 328 25.06 -4.70 9.07
CA VAL A 328 25.00 -4.96 7.62
C VAL A 328 25.84 -6.19 7.28
N TYR A 329 27.10 -6.25 7.73
CA TYR A 329 27.97 -7.39 7.49
C TYR A 329 27.42 -8.72 8.06
N ASP A 330 26.84 -8.68 9.26
CA ASP A 330 26.23 -9.85 9.90
C ASP A 330 25.05 -10.39 9.07
N TYR A 331 24.23 -9.52 8.45
CA TYR A 331 23.18 -9.94 7.52
C TYR A 331 23.74 -10.61 6.25
N PHE A 332 24.79 -10.05 5.65
CA PHE A 332 25.44 -10.66 4.49
C PHE A 332 26.07 -12.00 4.84
N THR A 333 26.70 -12.11 6.01
CA THR A 333 27.24 -13.39 6.51
C THR A 333 26.14 -14.42 6.72
N SER A 334 24.96 -14.00 7.23
CA SER A 334 23.79 -14.87 7.35
C SER A 334 23.31 -15.35 5.98
N ILE A 335 23.25 -14.47 4.97
CA ILE A 335 22.91 -14.83 3.58
C ILE A 335 23.85 -15.93 3.07
N LEU A 336 25.16 -15.70 3.14
CA LEU A 336 26.15 -16.68 2.69
C LEU A 336 26.01 -18.02 3.44
N SER A 337 25.80 -17.98 4.76
CA SER A 337 25.65 -19.19 5.56
C SER A 337 24.43 -20.04 5.14
N LYS A 338 23.33 -19.38 4.77
CA LYS A 338 22.12 -20.04 4.23
C LYS A 338 22.38 -20.58 2.82
N SER A 339 23.00 -19.79 1.94
CA SER A 339 23.28 -20.16 0.55
C SER A 339 24.27 -21.32 0.43
N LYS A 340 25.22 -21.48 1.37
CA LYS A 340 26.24 -22.54 1.36
C LYS A 340 25.65 -23.95 1.22
N LYS A 341 24.42 -24.18 1.70
CA LYS A 341 23.73 -25.48 1.61
C LYS A 341 23.16 -25.79 0.22
N VAL A 342 22.96 -24.76 -0.60
CA VAL A 342 22.24 -24.84 -1.89
C VAL A 342 23.19 -24.75 -3.08
N ILE A 343 24.40 -24.20 -2.88
CA ILE A 343 25.38 -23.96 -3.94
C ILE A 343 25.94 -25.26 -4.50
N LYS A 344 26.00 -25.34 -5.83
CA LYS A 344 26.64 -26.45 -6.55
C LYS A 344 28.15 -26.46 -6.36
N GLN A 345 28.73 -27.66 -6.38
CA GLN A 345 30.17 -27.88 -6.16
C GLN A 345 31.06 -27.07 -7.13
N GLU A 346 30.61 -26.87 -8.36
CA GLU A 346 31.29 -26.07 -9.39
C GLU A 346 31.34 -24.56 -9.07
N SER A 347 30.37 -24.04 -8.32
CA SER A 347 30.29 -22.62 -7.95
C SER A 347 30.88 -22.33 -6.56
N LYS A 348 31.42 -23.36 -5.89
CA LYS A 348 31.94 -23.25 -4.52
C LYS A 348 33.19 -22.35 -4.42
N ALA A 349 34.10 -22.42 -5.39
CA ALA A 349 35.28 -21.55 -5.42
C ALA A 349 34.90 -20.06 -5.55
N LEU A 350 33.97 -19.75 -6.46
CA LEU A 350 33.45 -18.37 -6.63
C LEU A 350 32.73 -17.86 -5.37
N PHE A 351 32.05 -18.75 -4.65
CA PHE A 351 31.40 -18.44 -3.39
C PHE A 351 32.41 -18.14 -2.27
N ASP A 352 33.44 -18.96 -2.12
CA ASP A 352 34.49 -18.77 -1.11
C ASP A 352 35.27 -17.46 -1.38
N ASP A 353 35.56 -17.17 -2.66
CA ASP A 353 36.15 -15.88 -3.08
C ASP A 353 35.25 -14.68 -2.76
N PHE A 354 33.93 -14.82 -2.99
CA PHE A 354 32.98 -13.76 -2.65
C PHE A 354 32.89 -13.54 -1.15
N GLN A 355 32.89 -14.61 -0.34
CA GLN A 355 32.94 -14.53 1.12
C GLN A 355 34.20 -13.81 1.61
N ALA A 356 35.37 -14.11 1.02
CA ALA A 356 36.62 -13.45 1.34
C ALA A 356 36.58 -11.94 1.00
N LYS A 357 36.03 -11.57 -0.16
CA LYS A 357 35.85 -10.17 -0.56
C LYS A 357 34.96 -9.40 0.43
N LEU A 358 33.85 -9.99 0.87
CA LEU A 358 32.97 -9.34 1.85
C LEU A 358 33.69 -9.09 3.18
N LEU A 359 34.51 -10.03 3.64
CA LEU A 359 35.34 -9.87 4.84
C LEU A 359 36.40 -8.76 4.65
N GLU A 360 37.03 -8.70 3.48
CA GLU A 360 38.02 -7.66 3.15
C GLU A 360 37.41 -6.26 3.19
N PHE A 361 36.23 -6.07 2.58
CA PHE A 361 35.53 -4.78 2.61
C PHE A 361 35.10 -4.37 4.02
N HIS A 362 34.64 -5.32 4.83
CA HIS A 362 34.35 -5.07 6.25
C HIS A 362 35.61 -4.59 6.99
N GLN A 363 36.74 -5.30 6.85
CA GLN A 363 37.99 -4.96 7.53
C GLN A 363 38.60 -3.62 7.08
N LYS A 364 38.46 -3.25 5.80
CA LYS A 364 38.96 -1.97 5.27
C LYS A 364 38.17 -0.76 5.78
N GLY A 365 36.90 -0.95 6.13
CA GLY A 365 36.01 0.12 6.57
C GLY A 365 35.93 0.33 8.08
N VAL A 366 36.40 -0.62 8.90
CA VAL A 366 36.45 -0.44 10.37
C VAL A 366 37.64 0.47 10.72
N PRO A 367 37.42 1.66 11.33
CA PRO A 367 38.52 2.48 11.81
C PRO A 367 39.36 1.69 12.82
N MET A 368 40.69 1.81 12.69
CA MET A 368 41.77 1.02 13.32
C MET A 368 41.85 1.08 14.88
N LYS A 369 40.73 1.27 15.59
CA LYS A 369 40.67 1.43 17.06
C LYS A 369 40.37 0.15 17.85
N GLN A 370 40.27 -1.03 17.22
CA GLN A 370 40.06 -2.30 17.94
C GLN A 370 41.09 -3.41 17.65
N GLN A 371 42.25 -3.07 17.06
CA GLN A 371 43.39 -3.99 16.94
C GLN A 371 44.57 -3.62 17.86
N GLN A 372 44.30 -3.43 19.14
CA GLN A 372 45.26 -3.65 20.23
C GLN A 372 44.42 -4.29 21.35
N THR A 373 44.55 -5.58 21.69
CA THR A 373 45.76 -6.27 22.12
C THR A 373 45.66 -7.78 21.88
N ARG A 374 46.63 -8.36 21.18
CA ARG A 374 47.08 -9.75 21.43
C ARG A 374 48.59 -9.71 21.61
N PRO A 375 49.13 -10.02 22.80
CA PRO A 375 50.58 -10.12 22.95
C PRO A 375 51.06 -11.40 22.26
N VAL A 376 51.97 -11.21 21.31
CA VAL A 376 52.74 -12.27 20.64
C VAL A 376 53.61 -12.95 21.70
N LYS A 377 53.39 -14.25 21.95
CA LYS A 377 54.31 -15.08 22.72
C LYS A 377 55.52 -15.40 21.83
N SER A 378 56.62 -14.66 22.03
CA SER A 378 57.94 -15.04 21.54
C SER A 378 58.48 -16.21 22.36
N ARG A 379 58.84 -17.28 21.66
CA ARG A 379 59.36 -18.53 22.21
C ARG A 379 60.88 -18.37 22.39
N GLN A 380 61.32 -17.93 23.56
CA GLN A 380 62.73 -18.04 23.97
C GLN A 380 62.92 -19.29 24.82
N GLN A 381 63.77 -20.20 24.32
CA GLN A 381 64.27 -21.37 25.03
C GLN A 381 65.01 -20.93 26.30
N ARG A 382 64.63 -21.49 27.46
CA ARG A 382 65.41 -21.42 28.70
C ARG A 382 65.88 -22.83 29.07
N LEU A 383 67.20 -22.99 29.13
CA LEU A 383 67.91 -24.07 29.80
C LEU A 383 67.69 -23.97 31.33
N ARG A 384 67.51 -25.10 32.01
CA ARG A 384 67.47 -25.19 33.48
C ARG A 384 68.88 -25.06 34.07
N PRO A 385 68.99 -24.56 35.32
CA PRO A 385 69.50 -25.44 36.37
C PRO A 385 68.73 -25.38 37.71
N LEU A 386 69.07 -26.33 38.58
CA LEU A 386 68.48 -26.80 39.87
C LEU A 386 68.91 -25.93 41.11
N PRO A 387 68.46 -26.24 42.36
CA PRO A 387 67.88 -25.27 43.31
C PRO A 387 68.78 -24.88 44.49
N TYR A 388 68.40 -23.81 45.23
CA TYR A 388 68.95 -23.50 46.55
C TYR A 388 67.89 -22.90 47.51
N ARG A 389 67.83 -23.41 48.75
CA ARG A 389 66.99 -22.94 49.89
C ARG A 389 67.76 -21.93 50.74
N PRO A 390 67.08 -20.98 51.41
CA PRO A 390 67.14 -20.94 52.89
C PRO A 390 65.77 -20.57 53.53
N LYS A 391 65.31 -21.30 54.55
CA LYS A 391 65.44 -21.10 56.03
C LYS A 391 64.65 -19.89 56.59
N HIS A 392 63.74 -20.24 57.51
CA HIS A 392 62.91 -19.41 58.39
C HIS A 392 63.66 -18.30 59.15
N LEU A 393 62.97 -17.20 59.45
CA LEU A 393 62.92 -16.62 60.79
C LEU A 393 61.60 -15.85 61.01
N LYS A 394 60.99 -16.05 62.18
CA LYS A 394 59.82 -15.34 62.73
C LYS A 394 60.22 -13.96 63.24
N ILE A 395 59.24 -13.05 63.43
CA ILE A 395 58.97 -12.20 64.63
C ILE A 395 58.00 -11.05 64.23
N VAL A 396 56.73 -11.06 64.67
CA VAL A 396 56.07 -10.39 65.84
C VAL A 396 55.38 -9.05 65.50
N ASN A 397 54.08 -9.02 65.80
CA ASN A 397 53.10 -7.96 66.15
C ASN A 397 53.48 -6.46 66.12
N SER A 398 52.53 -5.65 65.64
CA SER A 398 51.81 -4.58 66.39
C SER A 398 50.82 -3.90 65.43
N GLU A 399 49.51 -4.02 65.64
CA GLU A 399 48.62 -3.02 66.27
C GLU A 399 48.69 -1.59 65.71
N CYS A 400 47.60 -1.14 65.07
CA CYS A 400 46.86 0.12 65.30
C CYS A 400 45.85 0.31 64.16
N LYS A 401 44.55 0.05 64.35
CA LYS A 401 43.50 0.97 64.83
C LYS A 401 43.35 2.29 64.05
N SER A 402 42.23 2.33 63.29
CA SER A 402 41.18 3.36 63.34
C SER A 402 41.15 4.50 62.31
N ILE A 403 39.90 4.92 62.06
CA ILE A 403 39.38 6.22 61.55
C ILE A 403 39.12 6.21 60.01
N ILE A 404 37.88 5.98 59.55
CA ILE A 404 36.67 6.84 59.47
C ILE A 404 36.74 7.91 58.36
N CYS A 405 35.60 8.01 57.65
CA CYS A 405 35.00 9.09 56.84
C CYS A 405 34.96 8.76 55.33
N SER A 406 33.85 8.27 54.78
CA SER A 406 32.56 8.95 54.56
C SER A 406 32.70 10.23 53.73
N ARG A 407 32.48 10.11 52.41
CA ARG A 407 31.37 10.75 51.70
C ARG A 407 31.15 10.10 50.34
#